data_AF-A0A125QXU6-F1
#
_entry.id   AF-A0A125QXU6-F1
#
_cell.length_a   1.000
_cell.length_b   1.000
_cell.length_c   1.000
_cell.angle_alpha   90.00
_cell.angle_beta   90.00
_cell.angle_gamma   90.00
#
_symmetry.space_group_name_H-M   'P 1'
#
loop_
_entity.id
_entity.type
_entity.pdbx_description
1 polymer ?
#
loop_
_entity_poly.entity_id
_entity_poly.type
_entity_poly.pdbx_seq_one_letter_code
_entity_poly.pdbx_strand_id
1 'polypeptide(L)'
;FETFGNSIICLFEITTSAGWDGLLNPILNSGPPDCDPHMENPGTAVHGDCGNPAIGIVFFCSYIIVSFLIVVNMYIAIILENFNVATEES
;
A
#
# COMPACT_ATOMS: atom_id res chain seq x y z
N PHE A 1 -0.93 9.39 4.77
CA PHE A 1 -2.30 8.86 4.91
C PHE A 1 -3.24 9.81 5.69
N GLU A 2 -3.01 11.13 5.66
CA GLU A 2 -3.81 12.09 6.46
C GLU A 2 -5.14 12.45 5.81
N THR A 3 -5.18 12.48 4.47
CA THR A 3 -6.38 12.79 3.69
C THR A 3 -6.70 11.63 2.76
N PHE A 4 -7.96 11.56 2.32
CA PHE A 4 -8.41 10.53 1.39
C PHE A 4 -7.60 10.57 0.08
N GLY A 5 -7.46 11.74 -0.55
CA GLY A 5 -6.72 11.88 -1.81
C GLY A 5 -5.26 11.46 -1.70
N ASN A 6 -4.56 11.91 -0.65
CA ASN A 6 -3.17 11.52 -0.42
C ASN A 6 -3.04 10.01 -0.23
N SER A 7 -3.98 9.40 0.50
CA SER A 7 -3.99 7.96 0.75
C SER A 7 -4.21 7.14 -0.52
N ILE A 8 -5.14 7.56 -1.38
CA ILE A 8 -5.40 6.88 -2.66
C ILE A 8 -4.19 6.96 -3.59
N ILE A 9 -3.49 8.09 -3.64
CA ILE A 9 -2.27 8.24 -4.45
C ILE A 9 -1.18 7.27 -3.95
N CYS A 10 -0.95 7.19 -2.64
CA CYS A 10 0.01 6.23 -2.08
C CYS A 10 -0.38 4.78 -2.39
N LEU A 11 -1.65 4.42 -2.28
CA LEU A 11 -2.13 3.07 -2.60
C LEU A 11 -1.97 2.74 -4.09
N PHE A 12 -2.21 3.71 -4.97
CA PHE A 12 -1.99 3.55 -6.41
C PHE A 12 -0.51 3.27 -6.72
N GLU A 13 0.41 3.96 -6.08
CA GLU A 13 1.85 3.70 -6.20
C GLU A 13 2.19 2.26 -5.77
N ILE A 14 1.72 1.85 -4.58
CA ILE A 14 1.98 0.50 -4.03
C ILE A 14 1.39 -0.61 -4.90
N THR A 15 0.30 -0.38 -5.64
CA THR A 15 -0.29 -1.37 -6.56
C THR A 15 0.72 -1.85 -7.61
N THR A 16 1.69 -1.00 -7.96
CA THR A 16 2.81 -1.34 -8.86
C THR A 16 4.02 -1.95 -8.14
N SER A 17 3.89 -2.23 -6.83
CA SER A 17 4.96 -2.64 -5.91
C SER A 17 6.09 -1.63 -5.74
N ALA A 18 5.89 -0.38 -6.14
CA ALA A 18 6.85 0.71 -5.92
C ALA A 18 6.63 1.39 -4.55
N GLY A 19 7.71 1.86 -3.93
CA GLY A 19 7.67 2.78 -2.78
C GLY A 19 7.11 2.24 -1.46
N TRP A 20 6.67 0.97 -1.41
CA TRP A 20 6.03 0.39 -0.23
C TRP A 20 6.96 0.29 0.97
N ASP A 21 8.26 0.09 0.75
CA ASP A 21 9.30 0.01 1.77
C ASP A 21 9.50 1.38 2.45
N GLY A 22 9.53 2.45 1.65
CA GLY A 22 9.63 3.83 2.16
C GLY A 22 8.40 4.24 2.97
N LEU A 23 7.21 3.75 2.60
CA LEU A 23 5.97 3.99 3.33
C LEU A 23 5.84 3.13 4.59
N LEU A 24 6.38 1.91 4.58
CA LEU A 24 6.37 1.01 5.75
C LEU A 24 7.38 1.45 6.81
N ASN A 25 8.57 1.92 6.40
CA ASN A 25 9.67 2.26 7.31
C ASN A 25 9.28 3.14 8.51
N PRO A 26 8.60 4.30 8.34
CA PRO A 26 8.19 5.12 9.49
C PRO A 26 7.14 4.44 10.39
N ILE A 27 6.36 3.51 9.86
CA ILE A 27 5.32 2.78 10.63
C ILE A 27 5.97 1.72 11.56
N LEU A 28 7.20 1.30 11.28
CA LEU A 28 7.96 0.38 12.11
C LEU A 28 8.54 1.04 13.38
N ASN A 29 8.49 2.37 13.48
CA ASN A 29 8.97 3.09 14.66
C ASN A 29 7.89 3.09 15.75
N SER A 30 8.16 2.43 16.88
CA SER A 30 7.19 2.26 17.97
C SER A 30 7.59 2.92 19.30
N GLY A 31 8.75 3.55 19.38
CA GLY A 31 9.16 4.30 20.57
C GLY A 31 10.38 5.20 20.35
N PRO A 32 10.77 5.98 21.38
CA PRO A 32 11.94 6.87 21.31
C PRO A 32 13.26 6.11 21.09
N PRO A 33 14.23 6.67 20.33
CA PRO A 33 14.30 8.04 19.82
C PRO A 33 13.64 8.26 18.45
N ASP A 34 13.10 7.21 17.82
CA ASP A 34 12.64 7.25 16.42
C ASP A 34 11.21 7.80 16.25
N CYS A 35 10.45 7.89 17.34
CA CYS A 35 9.14 8.55 17.44
C CYS A 35 8.87 9.00 18.89
N ASP A 36 7.93 9.93 19.09
CA ASP A 36 7.49 10.45 20.39
C ASP A 36 6.00 10.12 20.64
N PRO A 37 5.66 9.26 21.62
CA PRO A 37 4.27 8.93 21.94
C PRO A 37 3.48 10.08 22.58
N HIS A 38 4.14 11.17 22.99
CA HIS A 38 3.55 12.31 23.67
C HIS A 38 3.52 13.58 22.82
N MET A 39 3.94 13.50 21.55
CA MET A 39 3.90 14.64 20.62
C MET A 39 2.47 15.22 20.52
N GLU A 40 2.34 16.53 20.71
CA GLU A 40 1.06 17.22 20.53
C GLU A 40 0.81 17.47 19.03
N ASN A 41 -0.40 17.14 18.58
CA ASN A 41 -0.88 17.38 17.21
C ASN A 41 -1.95 18.49 17.24
N PRO A 42 -1.59 19.77 17.01
CA PRO A 42 -2.51 20.90 17.14
C PRO A 42 -3.78 20.71 16.31
N GLY A 43 -4.95 20.92 16.94
CA GLY A 43 -6.25 20.77 16.27
C GLY A 43 -6.80 19.33 16.26
N THR A 44 -6.12 18.38 16.90
CA THR A 44 -6.63 17.01 17.09
C THR A 44 -6.54 16.59 18.57
N ALA A 45 -7.31 15.58 18.97
CA ALA A 45 -7.24 14.99 20.31
C ALA A 45 -6.24 13.80 20.39
N VAL A 46 -5.52 13.52 19.30
CA VAL A 46 -4.60 12.37 19.19
C VAL A 46 -3.20 12.84 19.51
N HIS A 47 -2.53 12.11 20.40
CA HIS A 47 -1.15 12.36 20.80
C HIS A 47 -0.21 11.29 20.23
N GLY A 48 0.99 11.73 19.89
CA GLY A 48 2.09 10.91 19.41
C GLY A 48 2.15 10.74 17.89
N ASP A 49 3.31 10.33 17.41
CA ASP A 49 3.62 10.06 15.99
C ASP A 49 4.13 8.61 15.75
N CYS A 50 4.11 7.77 16.79
CA CYS A 50 4.56 6.39 16.72
C CYS A 50 3.60 5.49 15.91
N GLY A 51 4.19 4.63 15.08
CA GLY A 51 3.49 3.60 14.34
C GLY A 51 3.29 2.31 15.15
N ASN A 52 2.52 1.38 14.57
CA ASN A 52 2.39 0.02 15.06
C ASN A 52 3.01 -0.96 14.04
N PRO A 53 4.19 -1.55 14.35
CA PRO A 53 4.90 -2.41 13.40
C PRO A 53 4.07 -3.60 12.93
N ALA A 54 3.34 -4.25 13.85
CA ALA A 54 2.56 -5.44 13.52
C ALA A 54 1.43 -5.12 12.54
N ILE A 55 0.69 -4.03 12.79
CA ILE A 55 -0.41 -3.60 11.91
C ILE A 55 0.15 -3.11 10.57
N GLY A 56 1.24 -2.36 10.59
CA GLY A 56 1.91 -1.87 9.37
C GLY A 56 2.32 -3.02 8.46
N ILE A 57 3.04 -4.01 8.99
CA ILE A 57 3.48 -5.18 8.21
C ILE A 57 2.29 -5.92 7.62
N VAL A 58 1.25 -6.20 8.42
CA VAL A 58 0.05 -6.92 7.93
C VAL A 58 -0.65 -6.12 6.84
N PHE A 59 -0.80 -4.81 6.99
CA PHE A 59 -1.43 -3.95 6.00
C PHE A 59 -0.69 -3.98 4.66
N PHE A 60 0.61 -3.69 4.65
CA PHE A 60 1.38 -3.63 3.41
C PHE A 60 1.54 -5.00 2.75
N CYS A 61 1.86 -6.04 3.52
CA CYS A 61 1.99 -7.40 2.97
C CYS A 61 0.67 -7.91 2.39
N SER A 62 -0.45 -7.74 3.10
CA SER A 62 -1.76 -8.17 2.59
C SER A 62 -2.16 -7.40 1.33
N TYR A 63 -1.94 -6.08 1.31
CA TYR A 63 -2.24 -5.25 0.15
C TYR A 63 -1.42 -5.65 -1.09
N ILE A 64 -0.10 -5.88 -0.93
CA ILE A 64 0.77 -6.31 -2.04
C ILE A 64 0.34 -7.67 -2.59
N ILE A 65 0.01 -8.64 -1.72
CA ILE A 65 -0.45 -9.97 -2.15
C ILE A 65 -1.75 -9.86 -2.94
N VAL A 66 -2.75 -9.13 -2.41
CA VAL A 66 -4.05 -8.96 -3.09
C VAL A 66 -3.88 -8.24 -4.43
N SER A 67 -3.09 -7.16 -4.46
CA SER A 67 -2.83 -6.38 -5.67
C SER A 67 -2.14 -7.22 -6.73
N PHE A 68 -1.14 -8.02 -6.34
CA PHE A 68 -0.44 -8.93 -7.24
C PHE A 68 -1.39 -9.97 -7.86
N LEU A 69 -2.28 -10.58 -7.06
CA LEU A 69 -3.28 -11.52 -7.57
C LEU A 69 -4.22 -10.87 -8.59
N ILE A 70 -4.66 -9.64 -8.32
CA ILE A 70 -5.53 -8.89 -9.25
C ILE A 70 -4.80 -8.59 -10.56
N VAL A 71 -3.57 -8.05 -10.49
CA VAL A 71 -2.78 -7.68 -11.67
C VAL A 71 -2.45 -8.91 -12.53
N VAL A 72 -2.07 -10.03 -11.91
CA VAL A 72 -1.81 -11.29 -12.62
C VAL A 72 -3.07 -11.80 -13.31
N ASN A 73 -4.22 -11.79 -12.62
CA ASN A 73 -5.47 -12.23 -13.23
C ASN A 73 -5.90 -11.34 -14.39
N MET A 74 -5.72 -10.01 -14.27
CA MET A 74 -5.96 -9.09 -15.38
C MET A 74 -5.05 -9.39 -16.57
N TYR A 75 -3.76 -9.63 -16.32
CA TYR A 75 -2.79 -9.95 -17.37
C TYR A 75 -3.13 -11.26 -18.10
N ILE A 76 -3.52 -12.30 -17.35
CA ILE A 76 -3.97 -13.58 -17.93
C ILE A 76 -5.20 -13.35 -18.83
N ALA A 77 -6.19 -12.57 -18.36
CA ALA A 77 -7.39 -12.28 -19.14
C ALA A 77 -7.04 -11.57 -20.47
N ILE A 78 -6.18 -10.54 -20.42
CA ILE A 78 -5.72 -9.83 -21.61
C ILE A 78 -5.02 -10.77 -22.59
N ILE A 79 -4.15 -11.65 -22.10
CA ILE A 79 -3.45 -12.63 -22.95
C ILE A 79 -4.46 -13.56 -23.64
N LEU A 80 -5.39 -14.14 -22.87
CA LEU A 80 -6.39 -15.07 -23.41
C LEU A 80 -7.27 -14.41 -24.47
N GLU A 81 -7.67 -13.16 -24.26
CA GLU A 81 -8.45 -12.39 -25.22
C GLU A 81 -7.66 -12.18 -26.53
N ASN A 82 -6.38 -11.80 -26.44
CA ASN A 82 -5.51 -11.65 -27.61
C ASN A 82 -5.34 -12.96 -28.39
N PHE A 83 -5.15 -14.09 -27.70
CA PHE A 83 -5.06 -15.40 -28.36
C PHE A 83 -6.38 -15.81 -29.03
N ASN A 84 -7.52 -15.50 -28.42
CA ASN A 84 -8.83 -15.81 -29.00
C ASN A 84 -9.06 -15.02 -30.29
N VAL A 85 -8.74 -13.72 -30.30
CA VAL A 85 -8.84 -12.86 -31.50
C VAL A 85 -7.97 -13.40 -32.64
N ALA A 86 -6.72 -13.77 -32.37
CA ALA A 86 -5.83 -14.33 -33.39
C ALA A 86 -6.33 -15.65 -34.00
N THR A 87 -7.07 -16.45 -33.22
CA THR A 87 -7.66 -17.72 -33.68
C THR A 87 -8.90 -17.49 -34.55
N GLU A 88 -9.67 -16.42 -34.31
CA GLU A 88 -10.84 -16.05 -35.12
C GLU A 88 -10.47 -15.40 -36.46
N GLU A 89 -9.28 -14.79 -36.56
CA GLU A 89 -8.75 -14.20 -37.81
C GLU A 89 -8.03 -15.21 -38.73
N SER A 90 -7.95 -16.50 -38.36
CA SER A 90 -7.34 -17.58 -39.15
C SER A 90 -8.33 -18.62 -39.65
#